data_AF-A0A837I7Y0-F1
#
_entry.id   AF-A0A837I7Y0-F1
#
_cell.length_a   1.000
_cell.length_b   1.000
_cell.length_c   1.000
_cell.angle_alpha   90.00
_cell.angle_beta   90.00
_cell.angle_gamma   90.00
#
_symmetry.space_group_name_H-M   'P 1'
#
loop_
_entity.id
_entity.type
_entity.pdbx_description
1 polymer ?
#
loop_
_entity_poly.entity_id
_entity_poly.type
_entity_poly.pdbx_seq_one_letter_code
_entity_poly.pdbx_strand_id
1 'polypeptide(L)'
;MFISKRESLPIGLIAVGVAMALVLSLSLVVPKAGAVTIEELLAQIQALQAQLTTLQGSSSSGTATACTFTRSLFLGVRDAQVKCLQQYLNGAGYTVAASGAGSVGSETTFFGPATKAAVAKWQAANAVSPAAGYFGAISRAKYSAVASVPGTPGIPGTPAPVPAAGGLCQHFEIHPFGHFG
;
A
#
# COMPACT_ATOMS: atom_id res chain seq x y z
N MET A 1 44.24 74.29 -20.25
CA MET A 1 44.09 73.97 -18.82
C MET A 1 43.67 72.51 -18.73
N PHE A 2 44.53 71.67 -18.12
CA PHE A 2 44.38 70.22 -17.80
C PHE A 2 44.29 69.26 -19.01
N ILE A 3 45.32 68.47 -19.35
CA ILE A 3 45.95 67.33 -18.65
C ILE A 3 45.00 66.14 -18.45
N SER A 4 45.52 64.98 -18.90
CA SER A 4 45.15 63.59 -18.59
C SER A 4 44.00 63.02 -19.43
N LYS A 5 44.03 61.78 -19.92
CA LYS A 5 44.88 60.63 -19.58
C LYS A 5 44.70 59.64 -20.76
N ARG A 6 45.79 59.39 -21.47
CA ARG A 6 46.34 58.10 -21.87
C ARG A 6 45.45 57.03 -22.56
N GLU A 7 46.12 56.38 -23.50
CA GLU A 7 46.06 54.95 -23.86
C GLU A 7 44.77 54.40 -24.53
N SER A 8 44.75 54.38 -25.87
CA SER A 8 45.17 53.25 -26.73
C SER A 8 44.08 52.17 -26.80
N LEU A 9 43.19 52.28 -27.79
CA LEU A 9 43.21 51.50 -29.04
C LEU A 9 42.12 50.40 -29.02
N PRO A 10 41.61 50.00 -30.19
CA PRO A 10 40.19 50.10 -30.47
C PRO A 10 39.65 48.75 -30.99
N ILE A 11 38.48 48.83 -31.63
CA ILE A 11 37.95 47.84 -32.58
C ILE A 11 37.27 46.69 -31.83
N GLY A 12 35.96 46.64 -31.77
CA GLY A 12 35.07 46.74 -32.92
C GLY A 12 34.25 45.45 -32.87
N LEU A 13 33.10 45.45 -32.22
CA LEU A 13 31.82 45.79 -32.82
C LEU A 13 31.34 44.69 -33.79
N ILE A 14 30.12 44.24 -33.50
CA ILE A 14 29.10 43.60 -34.36
C ILE A 14 29.29 42.14 -34.80
N ALA A 15 28.27 41.33 -34.46
CA ALA A 15 27.29 40.79 -35.42
C ALA A 15 27.05 39.28 -35.28
N VAL A 16 25.86 38.98 -34.75
CA VAL A 16 24.98 37.88 -35.15
C VAL A 16 25.14 37.50 -36.62
N GLY A 17 25.24 36.21 -36.94
CA GLY A 17 25.02 35.74 -38.31
C GLY A 17 25.64 34.38 -38.65
N VAL A 18 24.78 33.37 -38.76
CA VAL A 18 25.00 32.01 -39.25
C VAL A 18 25.87 31.93 -40.51
N ALA A 19 26.90 31.07 -40.52
CA ALA A 19 27.32 30.37 -41.73
C ALA A 19 28.19 29.14 -41.41
N MET A 20 27.96 28.11 -42.20
CA MET A 20 28.54 26.77 -42.19
C MET A 20 30.08 26.68 -42.11
N ALA A 21 30.50 25.53 -41.58
CA ALA A 21 31.63 24.69 -41.99
C ALA A 21 32.58 24.37 -40.82
N LEU A 22 32.06 23.71 -39.78
CA LEU A 22 32.91 22.98 -38.85
C LEU A 22 33.14 21.58 -39.42
N VAL A 23 34.24 21.46 -40.16
CA VAL A 23 34.86 20.18 -40.50
C VAL A 23 35.43 19.62 -39.19
N LEU A 24 34.61 18.91 -38.41
CA LEU A 24 35.04 18.24 -37.18
C LEU A 24 34.97 16.73 -37.40
N SER A 25 36.10 16.20 -37.84
CA SER A 25 36.66 14.93 -37.36
C SER A 25 35.64 13.81 -37.12
N LEU A 26 35.30 13.09 -38.19
CA LEU A 26 34.61 11.81 -38.09
C LEU A 26 35.55 10.77 -37.46
N SER A 27 35.67 10.77 -36.13
CA SER A 27 36.14 9.60 -35.40
C SER A 27 35.08 8.53 -35.53
N LEU A 28 35.25 7.64 -36.51
CA LEU A 28 34.48 6.40 -36.56
C LEU A 28 34.87 5.61 -35.32
N VAL A 29 34.09 5.74 -34.25
CA VAL A 29 34.08 4.79 -33.15
C VAL A 29 33.70 3.47 -33.79
N VAL A 30 34.69 2.62 -33.99
CA VAL A 30 34.50 1.21 -34.31
C VAL A 30 33.86 0.61 -33.07
N PRO A 31 32.60 0.15 -33.09
CA PRO A 31 32.15 -0.73 -32.03
C PRO A 31 33.02 -1.97 -32.13
N LYS A 32 33.85 -2.20 -31.12
CA LYS A 32 34.61 -3.45 -30.99
C LYS A 32 33.61 -4.58 -30.73
N ALA A 33 33.06 -5.11 -31.80
CA ALA A 33 32.50 -6.44 -31.82
C ALA A 33 33.63 -7.43 -31.54
N GLY A 34 33.43 -8.33 -30.57
CA GLY A 34 34.35 -9.43 -30.27
C GLY A 34 35.13 -9.26 -28.98
N ALA A 35 34.42 -9.30 -27.85
CA ALA A 35 34.75 -10.01 -26.61
C ALA A 35 33.78 -9.50 -25.56
N VAL A 36 32.91 -10.37 -25.04
CA VAL A 36 32.28 -10.09 -23.75
C VAL A 36 33.42 -10.13 -22.75
N THR A 37 33.96 -8.97 -22.38
CA THR A 37 35.04 -8.86 -21.42
C THR A 37 34.50 -9.21 -20.04
N ILE A 38 35.35 -9.77 -19.19
CA ILE A 38 35.01 -10.12 -17.80
C ILE A 38 34.50 -8.89 -17.05
N GLU A 39 34.96 -7.69 -17.41
CA GLU A 39 34.51 -6.42 -16.84
C GLU A 39 33.06 -6.09 -17.18
N GLU A 40 32.61 -6.36 -18.41
CA GLU A 40 31.20 -6.14 -18.79
C GLU A 40 30.26 -7.07 -18.01
N LEU A 41 30.72 -8.32 -17.76
CA LEU A 41 29.95 -9.28 -16.97
C LEU A 41 29.88 -8.88 -15.49
N LEU A 42 30.94 -8.28 -14.93
CA LEU A 42 30.92 -7.73 -13.57
C LEU A 42 30.01 -6.51 -13.44
N ALA A 43 30.00 -5.62 -14.44
CA ALA A 43 29.09 -4.47 -14.49
C ALA A 43 27.62 -4.93 -14.51
N GLN A 44 27.34 -6.01 -15.22
CA GLN A 44 25.99 -6.57 -15.28
C GLN A 44 25.56 -7.17 -13.94
N ILE A 45 26.44 -7.89 -13.24
CA ILE A 45 26.16 -8.43 -11.90
C ILE A 45 25.86 -7.30 -10.91
N GLN A 46 26.58 -6.17 -10.97
CA GLN A 46 26.30 -5.01 -10.11
C GLN A 46 24.96 -4.34 -10.43
N ALA A 47 24.58 -4.24 -11.70
CA ALA A 47 23.28 -3.71 -12.10
C ALA A 47 22.12 -4.59 -11.60
N LEU A 48 22.28 -5.92 -11.65
CA LEU A 48 21.30 -6.85 -11.10
C LEU A 48 21.21 -6.75 -9.57
N GLN A 49 22.32 -6.55 -8.87
CA GLN A 49 22.31 -6.31 -7.40
C GLN A 49 21.60 -5.01 -7.02
N ALA A 50 21.75 -3.95 -7.83
CA ALA A 50 21.02 -2.69 -7.63
C ALA A 50 19.51 -2.88 -7.87
N GLN A 51 19.12 -3.66 -8.88
CA GLN A 51 17.71 -4.01 -9.12
C GLN A 51 17.13 -4.84 -7.97
N LEU A 52 17.86 -5.81 -7.43
CA LEU A 52 17.38 -6.56 -6.26
C LEU A 52 17.20 -5.65 -5.05
N THR A 53 18.09 -4.69 -4.83
CA THR A 53 17.97 -3.71 -3.75
C THR A 53 16.76 -2.78 -3.94
N THR A 54 16.46 -2.33 -5.16
CA THR A 54 15.29 -1.49 -5.43
C THR A 54 13.98 -2.25 -5.32
N LEU A 55 13.94 -3.54 -5.71
CA LEU A 55 12.78 -4.40 -5.51
C LEU A 55 12.59 -4.83 -4.06
N GLN A 56 13.68 -5.02 -3.30
CA GLN A 56 13.64 -5.30 -1.85
C GLN A 56 13.28 -4.06 -1.01
N GLY A 57 13.52 -2.85 -1.53
CA GLY A 57 13.01 -1.60 -0.94
C GLY A 57 11.57 -1.23 -1.37
N SER A 58 11.11 -1.75 -2.52
CA SER A 58 9.74 -1.56 -3.02
C SER A 58 8.78 -2.66 -2.59
N SER A 59 9.31 -3.76 -2.06
CA SER A 59 8.57 -4.77 -1.33
C SER A 59 8.65 -4.41 0.14
N SER A 60 7.88 -3.41 0.56
CA SER A 60 7.45 -3.32 1.95
C SER A 60 6.54 -4.53 2.23
N SER A 61 7.19 -5.71 2.32
CA SER A 61 6.63 -6.87 2.98
C SER A 61 6.19 -6.35 4.34
N GLY A 62 4.88 -6.25 4.50
CA GLY A 62 4.24 -5.70 5.67
C GLY A 62 4.60 -6.56 6.87
N THR A 63 5.76 -6.28 7.46
CA THR A 63 5.99 -6.59 8.86
C THR A 63 4.81 -5.96 9.57
N ALA A 64 3.93 -6.79 10.13
CA ALA A 64 2.81 -6.34 10.92
C ALA A 64 3.34 -5.30 11.89
N THR A 65 3.13 -4.03 11.57
CA THR A 65 3.66 -2.94 12.37
C THR A 65 2.96 -3.09 13.70
N ALA A 66 3.71 -3.34 14.76
CA ALA A 66 3.15 -3.45 16.09
C ALA A 66 2.63 -2.05 16.49
N CYS A 67 1.40 -1.77 16.10
CA CYS A 67 0.72 -0.51 16.34
C CYS A 67 0.40 -0.39 17.83
N THR A 68 0.92 0.63 18.50
CA THR A 68 0.50 0.93 19.87
C THR A 68 -0.70 1.86 19.84
N PHE A 69 -1.81 1.39 20.40
CA PHE A 69 -3.05 2.17 20.49
C PHE A 69 -3.23 2.73 21.90
N THR A 70 -3.15 4.05 22.06
CA THR A 70 -3.29 4.76 23.36
C THR A 70 -4.68 5.38 23.56
N ARG A 71 -5.45 5.54 22.47
CA ARG A 71 -6.79 6.14 22.49
C ARG A 71 -7.78 5.34 21.67
N SER A 72 -9.06 5.67 21.84
CA SER A 72 -10.12 5.07 21.04
C SER A 72 -10.21 5.74 19.67
N LEU A 73 -10.36 4.94 18.62
CA LEU A 73 -10.51 5.42 17.24
C LEU A 73 -11.94 5.17 16.76
N PHE A 74 -12.54 6.17 16.14
CA PHE A 74 -13.96 6.16 15.77
C PHE A 74 -14.22 7.07 14.57
N LEU A 75 -15.41 6.93 13.99
CA LEU A 75 -15.79 7.67 12.78
C LEU A 75 -15.54 9.18 12.93
N GLY A 76 -14.79 9.74 11.98
CA GLY A 76 -14.49 11.17 11.92
C GLY A 76 -13.14 11.57 12.53
N VAL A 77 -12.49 10.72 13.34
CA VAL A 77 -11.19 11.10 13.94
C VAL A 77 -10.07 11.10 12.92
N ARG A 78 -9.11 12.00 13.11
CA ARG A 78 -7.84 12.02 12.39
C ARG A 78 -6.69 11.76 13.35
N ASP A 79 -5.91 10.72 13.11
CA ASP A 79 -4.81 10.32 13.98
C ASP A 79 -3.79 9.46 13.22
N ALA A 80 -2.52 9.50 13.62
CA ALA A 80 -1.50 8.60 13.09
C ALA A 80 -1.83 7.12 13.40
N GLN A 81 -2.49 6.86 14.54
CA GLN A 81 -2.94 5.52 14.91
C GLN A 81 -4.02 4.97 13.96
N VAL A 82 -4.79 5.83 13.29
CA VAL A 82 -5.74 5.36 12.27
C VAL A 82 -5.01 4.80 11.05
N LYS A 83 -3.93 5.47 10.62
CA LYS A 83 -3.11 4.99 9.50
C LYS A 83 -2.53 3.61 9.83
N CYS A 84 -1.97 3.48 11.03
CA CYS A 84 -1.48 2.23 11.59
C CYS A 84 -2.57 1.13 11.62
N LEU A 85 -3.77 1.45 12.10
CA LEU A 85 -4.91 0.53 12.10
C LEU A 85 -5.28 0.08 10.68
N GLN A 86 -5.31 0.99 9.71
CA GLN A 86 -5.62 0.66 8.32
C GLN A 86 -4.57 -0.29 7.72
N GLN A 87 -3.28 -0.08 8.00
CA GLN A 87 -2.20 -0.97 7.56
C GLN A 87 -2.37 -2.37 8.14
N TYR A 88 -2.64 -2.46 9.46
CA TYR A 88 -2.90 -3.74 10.10
C TYR A 88 -4.13 -4.45 9.50
N LEU A 89 -5.25 -3.74 9.33
CA LEU A 89 -6.48 -4.32 8.78
C LEU A 89 -6.26 -4.83 7.35
N ASN A 90 -5.59 -4.05 6.52
CA ASN A 90 -5.23 -4.44 5.15
C ASN A 90 -4.32 -5.68 5.13
N GLY A 91 -3.32 -5.74 6.01
CA GLY A 91 -2.41 -6.90 6.13
C GLY A 91 -3.08 -8.15 6.73
N ALA A 92 -4.06 -7.97 7.62
CA ALA A 92 -4.80 -9.05 8.26
C ALA A 92 -5.97 -9.59 7.42
N GLY A 93 -6.13 -9.13 6.17
CA GLY A 93 -7.21 -9.58 5.26
C GLY A 93 -8.53 -8.83 5.39
N TYR A 94 -8.59 -7.78 6.21
CA TYR A 94 -9.75 -6.89 6.37
C TYR A 94 -9.55 -5.61 5.55
N THR A 95 -9.54 -5.75 4.22
CA THR A 95 -9.29 -4.65 3.30
C THR A 95 -10.21 -3.46 3.58
N VAL A 96 -9.62 -2.29 3.84
CA VAL A 96 -10.31 -1.03 4.11
C VAL A 96 -10.91 -0.47 2.83
N ALA A 97 -10.12 -0.40 1.76
CA ALA A 97 -10.54 0.01 0.43
C ALA A 97 -9.74 -0.75 -0.63
N ALA A 98 -10.38 -1.04 -1.76
CA ALA A 98 -9.72 -1.70 -2.89
C ALA A 98 -8.85 -0.73 -3.70
N SER A 99 -9.18 0.56 -3.70
CA SER A 99 -8.43 1.62 -4.37
C SER A 99 -8.72 2.98 -3.73
N GLY A 100 -7.75 3.90 -3.79
CA GLY A 100 -7.85 5.23 -3.18
C GLY A 100 -7.59 5.26 -1.66
N ALA A 101 -8.15 6.24 -0.97
CA ALA A 101 -7.90 6.50 0.45
C ALA A 101 -8.21 5.28 1.33
N GLY A 102 -7.22 4.84 2.11
CA GLY A 102 -7.33 3.68 3.00
C GLY A 102 -6.91 2.36 2.37
N SER A 103 -6.61 2.32 1.06
CA SER A 103 -6.14 1.10 0.39
C SER A 103 -4.72 0.75 0.79
N VAL A 104 -4.27 -0.46 0.43
CA VAL A 104 -2.89 -0.91 0.63
C VAL A 104 -1.92 0.10 0.01
N GLY A 105 -1.01 0.65 0.82
CA GLY A 105 -0.05 1.67 0.38
C GLY A 105 -0.63 3.08 0.20
N SER A 106 -1.92 3.26 0.43
CA SER A 106 -2.66 4.54 0.38
C SER A 106 -3.41 4.80 1.68
N GLU A 107 -2.89 4.31 2.81
CA GLU A 107 -3.50 4.50 4.13
C GLU A 107 -3.45 5.96 4.57
N THR A 108 -4.52 6.37 5.23
CA THR A 108 -4.76 7.75 5.67
C THR A 108 -4.85 7.84 7.18
N THR A 109 -4.70 9.04 7.70
CA THR A 109 -4.92 9.29 9.13
C THR A 109 -6.41 9.42 9.48
N PHE A 110 -7.34 9.30 8.52
CA PHE A 110 -8.75 9.55 8.72
C PHE A 110 -9.56 8.28 8.92
N PHE A 111 -10.34 8.24 10.00
CA PHE A 111 -11.24 7.13 10.28
C PHE A 111 -12.58 7.37 9.56
N GLY A 112 -12.64 6.94 8.31
CA GLY A 112 -13.83 7.06 7.48
C GLY A 112 -14.81 5.89 7.61
N PRO A 113 -15.91 5.92 6.84
CA PRO A 113 -16.88 4.84 6.77
C PRO A 113 -16.25 3.50 6.35
N ALA A 114 -15.29 3.54 5.42
CA ALA A 114 -14.55 2.38 4.96
C ALA A 114 -13.76 1.71 6.10
N THR A 115 -13.03 2.51 6.90
CA THR A 115 -12.30 2.02 8.07
C THR A 115 -13.25 1.46 9.12
N LYS A 116 -14.38 2.14 9.38
CA LYS A 116 -15.42 1.63 10.30
C LYS A 116 -15.91 0.25 9.88
N ALA A 117 -16.20 0.05 8.59
CA ALA A 117 -16.67 -1.22 8.06
C ALA A 117 -15.61 -2.34 8.19
N ALA A 118 -14.34 -2.03 7.89
CA ALA A 118 -13.24 -2.97 8.07
C ALA A 118 -13.03 -3.35 9.54
N VAL A 119 -13.09 -2.38 10.46
CA VAL A 119 -13.02 -2.63 11.90
C VAL A 119 -14.18 -3.51 12.37
N ALA A 120 -15.40 -3.25 11.90
CA ALA A 120 -16.56 -4.08 12.26
C ALA A 120 -16.38 -5.55 11.84
N LYS A 121 -15.85 -5.78 10.63
CA LYS A 121 -15.53 -7.14 10.14
C LYS A 121 -14.45 -7.81 10.99
N TRP A 122 -13.36 -7.09 11.27
CA TRP A 122 -12.29 -7.57 12.14
C TRP A 122 -12.81 -7.90 13.55
N GLN A 123 -13.68 -7.04 14.10
CA GLN A 123 -14.30 -7.26 15.42
C GLN A 123 -15.15 -8.53 15.45
N ALA A 124 -16.01 -8.72 14.44
CA ALA A 124 -16.84 -9.91 14.34
C ALA A 124 -16.00 -11.20 14.26
N ALA A 125 -14.92 -11.17 13.47
CA ALA A 125 -14.02 -12.30 13.32
C ALA A 125 -13.19 -12.62 14.58
N ASN A 126 -12.90 -11.60 15.41
CA ASN A 126 -12.09 -11.75 16.62
C ASN A 126 -12.94 -11.82 17.91
N ALA A 127 -14.25 -12.09 17.78
CA ALA A 127 -15.20 -12.16 18.90
C ALA A 127 -15.18 -10.90 19.80
N VAL A 128 -15.02 -9.72 19.20
CA VAL A 128 -15.15 -8.43 19.86
C VAL A 128 -16.59 -7.95 19.74
N SER A 129 -17.28 -7.79 20.87
CA SER A 129 -18.66 -7.30 20.92
C SER A 129 -18.76 -5.93 21.62
N PRO A 130 -19.57 -4.99 21.08
CA PRO A 130 -20.27 -5.06 19.81
C PRO A 130 -19.34 -4.83 18.60
N ALA A 131 -19.58 -5.53 17.49
CA ALA A 131 -18.88 -5.36 16.23
C ALA A 131 -19.37 -4.11 15.45
N ALA A 132 -19.34 -2.95 16.11
CA ALA A 132 -19.92 -1.70 15.60
C ALA A 132 -18.95 -0.85 14.76
N GLY A 133 -17.68 -1.27 14.64
CA GLY A 133 -16.64 -0.51 13.97
C GLY A 133 -16.01 0.61 14.83
N TYR A 134 -16.20 0.55 16.16
CA TYR A 134 -15.57 1.45 17.13
C TYR A 134 -14.34 0.78 17.73
N PHE A 135 -13.15 1.36 17.57
CA PHE A 135 -11.91 0.77 18.06
C PHE A 135 -11.57 1.28 19.47
N GLY A 136 -12.26 0.73 20.46
CA GLY A 136 -12.14 1.08 21.88
C GLY A 136 -11.22 0.15 22.68
N ALA A 137 -11.27 0.24 24.01
CA ALA A 137 -10.43 -0.54 24.92
C ALA A 137 -10.49 -2.06 24.67
N ILE A 138 -11.69 -2.60 24.43
CA ILE A 138 -11.88 -4.04 24.13
C ILE A 138 -11.18 -4.43 22.83
N SER A 139 -11.33 -3.62 21.77
CA SER A 139 -10.66 -3.85 20.50
C SER A 139 -9.14 -3.74 20.62
N ARG A 140 -8.64 -2.76 21.39
CA ARG A 140 -7.20 -2.61 21.65
C ARG A 140 -6.62 -3.82 22.39
N ALA A 141 -7.30 -4.30 23.42
CA ALA A 141 -6.88 -5.48 24.17
C ALA A 141 -6.85 -6.73 23.30
N LYS A 142 -7.87 -6.91 22.45
CA LYS A 142 -7.91 -8.02 21.49
C LYS A 142 -6.82 -7.91 20.44
N TYR A 143 -6.60 -6.72 19.89
CA TYR A 143 -5.51 -6.44 18.97
C TYR A 143 -4.15 -6.84 19.56
N SER A 144 -3.84 -6.45 20.80
CA SER A 144 -2.56 -6.83 21.44
C SER A 144 -2.41 -8.34 21.60
N ALA A 145 -3.51 -9.08 21.74
CA ALA A 145 -3.50 -10.54 21.86
C ALA A 145 -3.31 -11.25 20.51
N VAL A 146 -3.81 -10.68 19.40
CA VAL A 146 -3.78 -11.33 18.08
C VAL A 146 -2.65 -10.83 17.17
N ALA A 147 -2.20 -9.60 17.34
CA ALA A 147 -1.14 -9.01 16.52
C ALA A 147 0.28 -9.43 16.96
N SER A 148 0.42 -9.99 18.16
CA SER A 148 1.68 -10.51 18.70
C SER A 148 1.99 -11.94 18.25
N VAL A 149 1.07 -12.59 17.54
CA VAL A 149 1.29 -13.91 16.92
C VAL A 149 1.55 -13.70 15.43
N PRO A 150 2.78 -13.92 14.93
CA PRO A 150 3.07 -13.94 13.50
C PRO A 150 2.48 -15.24 12.92
N GLY A 151 1.17 -15.22 12.68
CA GLY A 151 0.41 -16.35 12.14
C GLY A 151 -0.14 -15.98 10.77
N THR A 152 0.21 -16.81 9.79
CA THR A 152 -0.22 -16.86 8.38
C THR A 152 -1.55 -16.17 8.07
N PRO A 153 -1.65 -15.33 7.01
CA PRO A 153 -2.90 -14.75 6.55
C PRO A 153 -3.97 -15.83 6.39
N GLY A 154 -4.94 -15.86 7.30
CA GLY A 154 -6.09 -16.74 7.23
C GLY A 154 -6.93 -16.37 6.03
N ILE A 155 -7.26 -17.36 5.21
CA ILE A 155 -8.13 -17.23 4.04
C ILE A 155 -9.47 -16.66 4.51
N PRO A 156 -9.90 -15.46 4.05
CA PRO A 156 -11.22 -14.95 4.34
C PRO A 156 -12.23 -15.78 3.54
N GLY A 157 -12.91 -16.72 4.19
CA GLY A 157 -13.93 -17.49 3.50
C GLY A 157 -14.38 -18.73 4.24
N THR A 158 -15.33 -18.57 5.16
CA THR A 158 -16.59 -19.31 5.09
C THR A 158 -17.63 -18.48 5.85
N PRO A 159 -18.59 -17.85 5.18
CA PRO A 159 -19.77 -17.33 5.85
C PRO A 159 -20.40 -18.49 6.62
N ALA A 160 -20.58 -18.34 7.94
CA ALA A 160 -21.38 -19.27 8.71
C ALA A 160 -22.74 -19.44 8.00
N PRO A 161 -23.24 -20.68 7.82
CA PRO A 161 -24.53 -20.90 7.21
C PRO A 161 -25.58 -20.17 8.04
N VAL A 162 -26.21 -19.18 7.42
CA VAL A 162 -27.43 -18.54 7.94
C VAL A 162 -28.46 -19.66 8.07
N PRO A 163 -29.03 -19.94 9.25
CA PRO A 163 -30.19 -20.83 9.32
C PRO A 163 -31.32 -20.12 8.58
N ALA A 164 -31.58 -20.58 7.35
CA ALA A 164 -32.72 -20.18 6.57
C ALA A 164 -33.99 -20.51 7.36
N ALA A 165 -34.85 -19.52 7.48
CA ALA A 165 -36.21 -19.68 7.95
C ALA A 165 -36.94 -20.73 7.10
N GLY A 166 -37.16 -21.93 7.64
CA GLY A 166 -38.29 -22.78 7.30
C GLY A 166 -39.38 -22.48 8.33
N GLY A 167 -40.50 -21.85 7.99
CA GLY A 167 -41.37 -22.27 6.89
C GLY A 167 -42.13 -23.51 7.34
N LEU A 168 -43.05 -23.32 8.29
CA LEU A 168 -43.95 -24.35 8.80
C LEU A 168 -44.91 -24.77 7.68
N CYS A 169 -44.48 -25.71 6.85
CA CYS A 169 -45.42 -26.50 6.05
C CYS A 169 -46.18 -27.40 7.01
N GLN A 170 -47.46 -27.08 7.22
CA GLN A 170 -48.38 -27.88 8.01
C GLN A 170 -48.44 -29.29 7.43
N HIS A 171 -47.87 -30.24 8.17
CA HIS A 171 -48.06 -31.66 7.94
C HIS A 171 -49.49 -31.99 8.38
N PHE A 172 -50.36 -32.11 7.38
CA PHE A 172 -51.72 -32.60 7.50
C PHE A 172 -51.69 -34.05 7.96
N GLU A 173 -51.78 -34.27 9.28
CA GLU A 173 -51.88 -35.59 9.89
C GLU A 173 -53.32 -36.08 9.78
N ILE A 174 -53.55 -36.95 8.79
CA ILE A 174 -54.76 -37.77 8.67
C ILE A 174 -54.72 -38.86 9.74
N HIS A 175 -55.45 -38.68 10.85
CA HIS A 175 -55.73 -39.74 11.81
C HIS A 175 -56.93 -40.60 11.33
N PRO A 176 -56.77 -41.90 11.04
CA PRO A 176 -57.90 -42.81 11.07
C PRO A 176 -58.18 -43.22 12.53
N PHE A 177 -59.28 -42.69 13.09
CA PHE A 177 -59.82 -43.15 14.37
C PHE A 177 -60.29 -44.60 14.24
N GLY A 178 -59.62 -45.50 14.94
CA GLY A 178 -60.11 -46.83 15.25
C GLY A 178 -61.14 -46.79 16.38
N HIS A 179 -62.29 -47.43 16.13
CA HIS A 179 -62.91 -48.44 16.99
C HIS A 179 -63.05 -48.15 18.50
N PHE A 180 -64.27 -47.88 18.97
CA PHE A 180 -64.86 -48.44 20.21
C PHE A 180 -66.34 -48.03 20.30
N GLY A 181 -67.25 -49.02 20.40
CA GLY A 181 -68.70 -48.85 20.62
C GLY A 181 -69.56 -49.70 19.72
#